data_AF-A0A2D9XML6-F1
#
_entry.id   AF-A0A2D9XML6-F1
#
_cell.length_a   1.000
_cell.length_b   1.000
_cell.length_c   1.000
_cell.angle_alpha   90.00
_cell.angle_beta   90.00
_cell.angle_gamma   90.00
#
_symmetry.space_group_name_H-M   'P 1'
#
loop_
_entity.id
_entity.type
_entity.pdbx_description
1 polymer ?
#
loop_
_entity_poly.entity_id
_entity_poly.type
_entity_poly.pdbx_seq_one_letter_code
_entity_poly.pdbx_strand_id
1 'polypeptide(L)'
;MSGQDETRYDYWKRMEFTRSQWEKLSNHAREKGLIFLSSAFSVEAVELLDDLDMPAWKVGSGEFKSRELLDAMIKTGKPILYSSGMSTYKEISEAVKMFNERECPFGLFQCTSHYPTKLENVGLNVINEYKKAHNCPVGLSDHSGTLYPSLAAMAQGSDMIEIHVTFDKNMYGPDAVASVNFNELEELCKARDAFFTMDQNPVDKNIMAEKMSTMRGLFTKSLALKQPQKAGTVLLADMITVKKPGSGITSDKIDMVIGRKLKQDVSEDRLLRWEDIEDAA
;
A
#
# COMPACT_ATOMS: atom_id res chain seq x y z
N MET A 1 -20.88 26.60 -1.48
CA MET A 1 -21.63 26.44 -0.23
C MET A 1 -22.97 25.86 -0.60
N SER A 2 -23.41 24.85 0.13
CA SER A 2 -24.68 24.20 -0.14
C SER A 2 -25.79 25.19 0.23
N GLY A 3 -26.76 25.43 -0.67
CA GLY A 3 -27.70 26.56 -0.56
C GLY A 3 -28.71 26.50 0.58
N GLN A 4 -28.44 25.79 1.67
CA GLN A 4 -29.29 25.73 2.88
C GLN A 4 -28.86 26.70 3.96
N ASP A 5 -27.59 27.10 4.01
CA ASP A 5 -27.07 27.97 5.06
C ASP A 5 -26.59 29.28 4.43
N GLU A 6 -27.01 30.41 5.01
CA GLU A 6 -26.65 31.74 4.52
C GLU A 6 -25.16 32.02 4.71
N THR A 7 -24.60 31.54 5.84
CA THR A 7 -23.19 31.70 6.17
C THR A 7 -22.54 30.38 6.54
N ARG A 8 -21.20 30.39 6.59
CA ARG A 8 -20.43 29.24 7.11
C ARG A 8 -20.69 29.01 8.60
N TYR A 9 -20.97 30.09 9.33
CA TYR A 9 -21.27 30.00 10.76
C TYR A 9 -22.59 29.27 11.00
N ASP A 10 -23.62 29.55 10.21
CA ASP A 10 -24.92 28.86 10.32
C ASP A 10 -24.78 27.36 10.05
N TYR A 11 -23.98 27.00 9.05
CA TYR A 11 -23.61 25.61 8.79
C TYR A 11 -22.96 24.96 10.01
N TRP A 12 -21.97 25.61 10.65
CA TRP A 12 -21.33 25.07 11.84
C TRP A 12 -22.31 24.95 13.02
N LYS A 13 -23.16 25.95 13.24
CA LYS A 13 -24.18 25.93 14.29
C LYS A 13 -25.18 24.79 14.10
N ARG A 14 -25.55 24.49 12.87
CA ARG A 14 -26.46 23.37 12.56
C ARG A 14 -25.79 22.00 12.73
N MET A 15 -24.48 21.93 12.52
CA MET A 15 -23.71 20.67 12.55
C MET A 15 -23.01 20.41 13.89
N GLU A 16 -23.00 21.36 14.82
CA GLU A 16 -22.30 21.21 16.10
C GLU A 16 -23.01 20.20 17.02
N PHE A 17 -22.21 19.46 17.79
CA PHE A 17 -22.70 18.58 18.85
C PHE A 17 -22.53 19.22 20.21
N THR A 18 -23.51 19.00 21.10
CA THR A 18 -23.38 19.32 22.53
C THR A 18 -22.42 18.34 23.21
N ARG A 19 -21.90 18.70 24.39
CA ARG A 19 -21.02 17.83 25.20
C ARG A 19 -21.60 16.44 25.44
N SER A 20 -22.88 16.36 25.82
CA SER A 20 -23.54 15.07 26.07
C SER A 20 -23.69 14.21 24.80
N GLN A 21 -23.76 14.82 23.62
CA GLN A 21 -23.76 14.09 22.35
C GLN A 21 -22.36 13.58 22.01
N TRP A 22 -21.31 14.38 22.24
CA TRP A 22 -19.92 13.92 22.11
C TRP A 22 -19.60 12.75 23.03
N GLU A 23 -20.04 12.79 24.30
CA GLU A 23 -19.90 11.68 25.25
C GLU A 23 -20.58 10.40 24.72
N LYS A 24 -21.82 10.52 24.20
CA LYS A 24 -22.54 9.39 23.59
C LYS A 24 -21.80 8.81 22.39
N LEU A 25 -21.25 9.66 21.52
CA LEU A 25 -20.50 9.21 20.34
C LEU A 25 -19.21 8.48 20.74
N SER A 26 -18.43 9.05 21.67
CA SER A 26 -17.20 8.43 22.17
C SER A 26 -17.48 7.09 22.86
N ASN A 27 -18.50 7.04 23.71
CA ASN A 27 -18.92 5.79 24.37
C ASN A 27 -19.34 4.73 23.36
N HIS A 28 -20.15 5.11 22.37
CA HIS A 28 -20.59 4.17 21.35
C HIS A 28 -19.43 3.62 20.50
N ALA A 29 -18.48 4.47 20.11
CA ALA A 29 -17.28 4.03 19.40
C ALA A 29 -16.50 2.98 20.22
N ARG A 30 -16.28 3.24 21.52
CA ARG A 30 -15.62 2.30 22.43
C ARG A 30 -16.38 0.98 22.60
N GLU A 31 -17.69 1.03 22.76
CA GLU A 31 -18.55 -0.16 22.81
C GLU A 31 -18.44 -1.02 21.55
N LYS A 32 -18.17 -0.40 20.40
CA LYS A 32 -17.94 -1.08 19.11
C LYS A 32 -16.48 -1.48 18.87
N GLY A 33 -15.59 -1.26 19.84
CA GLY A 33 -14.17 -1.58 19.73
C GLY A 33 -13.41 -0.64 18.77
N LEU A 34 -13.94 0.55 18.50
CA LEU A 34 -13.31 1.57 17.69
C LEU A 34 -12.57 2.58 18.57
N ILE A 35 -11.45 3.09 18.06
CA ILE A 35 -10.79 4.24 18.64
C ILE A 35 -11.59 5.49 18.22
N PHE A 36 -12.04 6.26 19.21
CA PHE A 36 -12.69 7.54 18.97
C PHE A 36 -11.63 8.63 18.76
N LEU A 37 -11.69 9.31 17.62
CA LEU A 37 -10.88 10.49 17.30
C LEU A 37 -11.77 11.58 16.72
N SER A 38 -11.35 12.83 16.91
CA SER A 38 -11.95 14.02 16.32
C SER A 38 -10.86 15.07 16.07
N SER A 39 -11.09 15.94 15.09
CA SER A 39 -10.25 17.12 14.89
C SER A 39 -10.78 18.25 15.77
N ALA A 40 -9.95 18.80 16.65
CA ALA A 40 -10.30 19.99 17.41
C ALA A 40 -9.98 21.24 16.58
N PHE A 41 -10.89 22.22 16.58
CA PHE A 41 -10.75 23.49 15.87
C PHE A 41 -10.71 24.70 16.83
N SER A 42 -10.65 24.45 18.14
CA SER A 42 -10.47 25.48 19.18
C SER A 42 -9.86 24.86 20.44
N VAL A 43 -9.33 25.69 21.35
CA VAL A 43 -8.77 25.23 22.63
C VAL A 43 -9.86 24.60 23.50
N GLU A 44 -11.07 25.16 23.51
CA GLU A 44 -12.20 24.60 24.25
C GLU A 44 -12.60 23.21 23.70
N ALA A 45 -12.46 23.00 22.39
CA ALA A 45 -12.66 21.68 21.79
C ALA A 45 -11.57 20.69 22.20
N VAL A 46 -10.32 21.14 22.36
CA VAL A 46 -9.24 20.30 22.94
C VAL A 46 -9.61 19.90 24.36
N GLU A 47 -9.98 20.85 25.22
CA GLU A 47 -10.38 20.54 26.61
C GLU A 47 -11.54 19.54 26.66
N LEU A 48 -12.59 19.76 25.88
CA LEU A 48 -13.74 18.87 25.82
C LEU A 48 -13.36 17.46 25.35
N LEU A 49 -12.55 17.34 24.31
CA LEU A 49 -12.18 16.03 23.74
C LEU A 49 -11.13 15.30 24.59
N ASP A 50 -10.29 16.04 25.32
CA ASP A 50 -9.33 15.48 26.27
C ASP A 50 -10.05 14.85 27.47
N ASP A 51 -11.11 15.51 27.97
CA ASP A 51 -12.01 14.97 29.00
C ASP A 51 -12.71 13.66 28.56
N LEU A 52 -12.82 13.41 27.25
CA LEU A 52 -13.36 12.17 26.68
C LEU A 52 -12.30 11.09 26.44
N ASP A 53 -11.09 11.30 26.95
CA ASP A 53 -9.94 10.40 26.85
C ASP A 53 -9.55 10.07 25.40
N MET A 54 -9.66 11.07 24.51
CA MET A 54 -9.24 10.90 23.11
C MET A 54 -7.73 10.64 23.05
N PRO A 55 -7.23 9.57 22.39
CA PRO A 55 -5.84 9.14 22.55
C PRO A 55 -4.82 9.85 21.66
N ALA A 56 -5.26 10.61 20.66
CA ALA A 56 -4.40 11.34 19.73
C ALA A 56 -5.12 12.57 19.18
N TRP A 57 -4.38 13.58 18.73
CA TRP A 57 -4.92 14.82 18.16
C TRP A 57 -4.82 14.82 16.64
N LYS A 58 -5.95 14.94 15.94
CA LYS A 58 -5.94 15.22 14.50
C LYS A 58 -5.91 16.72 14.25
N VAL A 59 -4.90 17.20 13.53
CA VAL A 59 -4.80 18.60 13.08
C VAL A 59 -5.18 18.66 11.61
N GLY A 60 -6.30 19.32 11.31
CA GLY A 60 -6.74 19.56 9.93
C GLY A 60 -5.84 20.57 9.22
N SER A 61 -5.73 20.48 7.89
CA SER A 61 -4.83 21.33 7.09
C SER A 61 -5.11 22.84 7.22
N GLY A 62 -6.33 23.24 7.61
CA GLY A 62 -6.68 24.64 7.86
C GLY A 62 -6.06 25.21 9.14
N GLU A 63 -5.76 24.36 10.12
CA GLU A 63 -5.28 24.75 11.46
C GLU A 63 -3.76 24.74 11.59
N PHE A 64 -3.05 24.51 10.49
CA PHE A 64 -1.59 24.31 10.47
C PHE A 64 -0.78 25.49 11.06
N LYS A 65 -1.35 26.70 11.07
CA LYS A 65 -0.75 27.92 11.66
C LYS A 65 -1.28 28.26 13.05
N SER A 66 -2.24 27.51 13.57
CA SER A 66 -2.95 27.83 14.81
C SER A 66 -2.10 27.46 16.02
N ARG A 67 -1.22 28.38 16.45
CA ARG A 67 -0.18 28.06 17.44
C ARG A 67 -0.74 27.81 18.83
N GLU A 68 -1.74 28.58 19.24
CA GLU A 68 -2.46 28.38 20.49
C GLU A 68 -3.11 26.99 20.57
N LEU A 69 -3.75 26.56 19.47
CA LEU A 69 -4.35 25.23 19.37
C LEU A 69 -3.30 24.11 19.46
N LEU A 70 -2.20 24.25 18.74
CA LEU A 70 -1.10 23.28 18.76
C LEU A 70 -0.45 23.19 20.15
N ASP A 71 -0.21 24.32 20.81
CA ASP A 71 0.32 24.34 22.18
C ASP A 71 -0.64 23.65 23.17
N ALA A 72 -1.95 23.87 23.04
CA ALA A 72 -2.96 23.19 23.85
C ALA A 72 -2.93 21.66 23.66
N MET A 73 -2.86 21.19 22.41
CA MET A 73 -2.75 19.75 22.09
C MET A 73 -1.45 19.13 22.61
N ILE A 74 -0.31 19.80 22.41
CA ILE A 74 1.00 19.32 22.88
C ILE A 74 1.03 19.18 24.40
N LYS A 75 0.41 20.12 25.12
CA LYS A 75 0.35 20.14 26.58
C LYS A 75 -0.32 18.89 27.16
N THR A 76 -1.21 18.23 26.44
CA THR A 76 -1.85 16.99 26.91
C THR A 76 -0.92 15.78 26.86
N GLY A 77 0.25 15.90 26.20
CA GLY A 77 1.24 14.81 26.06
C GLY A 77 0.84 13.71 25.08
N LYS A 78 -0.23 13.91 24.31
CA LYS A 78 -0.76 12.92 23.35
C LYS A 78 -0.18 13.11 21.95
N PRO A 79 -0.05 12.05 21.14
CA PRO A 79 0.49 12.14 19.79
C PRO A 79 -0.36 13.03 18.86
N ILE A 80 0.30 13.70 17.92
CA ILE A 80 -0.33 14.56 16.91
C ILE A 80 -0.31 13.91 15.52
N LEU A 81 -1.48 13.84 14.87
CA LEU A 81 -1.68 13.43 13.48
C LEU A 81 -1.89 14.68 12.61
N TYR A 82 -0.84 15.14 11.94
CA TYR A 82 -0.79 16.46 11.32
C TYR A 82 -1.00 16.42 9.80
N SER A 83 -2.10 16.99 9.29
CA SER A 83 -2.34 17.11 7.85
C SER A 83 -1.64 18.32 7.23
N SER A 84 -1.16 18.14 5.99
CA SER A 84 -0.30 19.11 5.28
C SER A 84 -0.94 19.80 4.08
N GLY A 85 -2.25 19.64 3.85
CA GLY A 85 -2.86 19.94 2.53
C GLY A 85 -2.96 21.39 2.10
N MET A 86 -2.55 22.32 2.95
CA MET A 86 -2.45 23.76 2.66
C MET A 86 -1.05 24.33 2.99
N SER A 87 -0.08 23.46 3.26
CA SER A 87 1.23 23.84 3.80
C SER A 87 2.35 23.66 2.78
N THR A 88 3.33 24.54 2.83
CA THR A 88 4.61 24.37 2.14
C THR A 88 5.53 23.42 2.94
N TYR A 89 6.53 22.82 2.28
CA TYR A 89 7.56 22.02 2.97
C TYR A 89 8.27 22.77 4.11
N LYS A 90 8.45 24.10 3.96
CA LYS A 90 9.04 24.94 5.00
C LYS A 90 8.16 24.95 6.25
N GLU A 91 6.86 25.19 6.09
CA GLU A 91 5.90 25.23 7.20
C GLU A 91 5.76 23.86 7.86
N ILE A 92 5.81 22.76 7.09
CA ILE A 92 5.86 21.40 7.65
C ILE A 92 7.13 21.18 8.46
N SER A 93 8.29 21.58 7.93
CA SER A 93 9.57 21.45 8.64
C SER A 93 9.59 22.25 9.95
N GLU A 94 8.98 23.44 9.96
CA GLU A 94 8.82 24.26 11.17
C GLU A 94 7.89 23.62 12.21
N ALA A 95 6.79 22.99 11.78
CA ALA A 95 5.91 22.24 12.66
C ALA A 95 6.62 21.01 13.26
N VAL A 96 7.30 20.21 12.43
CA VAL A 96 8.09 19.05 12.87
C VAL A 96 9.19 19.45 13.86
N LYS A 97 9.91 20.54 13.58
CA LYS A 97 10.92 21.07 14.51
C LYS A 97 10.30 21.38 15.88
N MET A 98 9.15 22.06 15.90
CA MET A 98 8.44 22.34 17.16
C MET A 98 8.05 21.06 17.89
N PHE A 99 7.48 20.06 17.21
CA PHE A 99 7.09 18.80 17.84
C PHE A 99 8.31 18.09 18.47
N ASN A 100 9.43 18.04 17.76
CA ASN A 100 10.67 17.48 18.29
C ASN A 100 11.23 18.25 19.49
N GLU A 101 11.27 19.58 19.44
CA GLU A 101 11.75 20.43 20.56
C GLU A 101 10.88 20.30 21.82
N ARG A 102 9.61 19.90 21.64
CA ARG A 102 8.64 19.66 22.71
C ARG A 102 8.52 18.19 23.09
N GLU A 103 9.32 17.32 22.49
CA GLU A 103 9.26 15.86 22.68
C GLU A 103 7.85 15.27 22.44
N CYS A 104 7.07 15.91 21.55
CA CYS A 104 5.71 15.50 21.21
C CYS A 104 5.75 14.45 20.09
N PRO A 105 5.23 13.23 20.29
CA PRO A 105 5.14 12.24 19.22
C PRO A 105 4.19 12.73 18.11
N PHE A 106 4.53 12.49 16.85
CA PHE A 106 3.71 12.93 15.74
C PHE A 106 3.76 11.98 14.54
N GLY A 107 2.73 12.05 13.70
CA GLY A 107 2.69 11.48 12.36
C GLY A 107 2.21 12.53 11.37
N LEU A 108 2.68 12.43 10.12
CA LEU A 108 2.31 13.36 9.06
C LEU A 108 1.30 12.73 8.11
N PHE A 109 0.39 13.53 7.58
CA PHE A 109 -0.47 13.13 6.48
C PHE A 109 -0.15 13.99 5.27
N GLN A 110 0.28 13.34 4.18
CA GLN A 110 0.16 13.96 2.86
C GLN A 110 -1.32 14.16 2.58
N CYS A 111 -1.67 15.35 2.11
CA CYS A 111 -3.04 15.76 1.89
C CYS A 111 -3.07 16.79 0.77
N THR A 112 -4.16 16.85 0.04
CA THR A 112 -4.51 18.01 -0.81
C THR A 112 -5.90 18.48 -0.39
N SER A 113 -6.01 19.73 0.04
CA SER A 113 -7.29 20.28 0.56
C SER A 113 -8.19 20.76 -0.59
N HIS A 114 -8.64 19.81 -1.41
CA HIS A 114 -9.60 20.02 -2.49
C HIS A 114 -10.65 18.90 -2.48
N TYR A 115 -11.92 19.24 -2.63
CA TYR A 115 -13.05 18.33 -2.36
C TYR A 115 -14.01 18.33 -3.57
N PRO A 116 -13.94 17.34 -4.49
CA PRO A 116 -13.01 16.21 -4.50
C PRO A 116 -11.63 16.55 -5.10
N THR A 117 -10.58 15.90 -4.61
CA THR A 117 -9.22 16.02 -5.16
C THR A 117 -9.10 15.22 -6.45
N LYS A 118 -8.66 15.87 -7.53
CA LYS A 118 -8.33 15.17 -8.78
C LYS A 118 -7.10 14.28 -8.59
N LEU A 119 -7.05 13.14 -9.30
CA LEU A 119 -5.97 12.16 -9.15
C LEU A 119 -4.58 12.75 -9.44
N GLU A 120 -4.45 13.66 -10.41
CA GLU A 120 -3.19 14.36 -10.71
C GLU A 120 -2.65 15.22 -9.55
N ASN A 121 -3.49 15.54 -8.56
CA ASN A 121 -3.17 16.43 -7.45
C ASN A 121 -3.05 15.70 -6.09
N VAL A 122 -3.11 14.37 -6.04
CA VAL A 122 -3.02 13.61 -4.77
C VAL A 122 -1.64 13.75 -4.12
N GLY A 123 -0.57 13.71 -4.93
CA GLY A 123 0.80 13.87 -4.43
C GLY A 123 1.35 12.65 -3.69
N LEU A 124 1.13 11.42 -4.20
CA LEU A 124 1.66 10.19 -3.58
C LEU A 124 3.19 10.21 -3.36
N ASN A 125 3.94 10.90 -4.22
CA ASN A 125 5.38 11.08 -4.06
C ASN A 125 5.76 11.74 -2.73
N VAL A 126 4.92 12.65 -2.22
CA VAL A 126 5.17 13.43 -1.00
C VAL A 126 5.19 12.53 0.25
N ILE A 127 4.46 11.41 0.24
CA ILE A 127 4.52 10.41 1.32
C ILE A 127 5.96 9.93 1.53
N ASN A 128 6.63 9.57 0.43
CA ASN A 128 8.02 9.10 0.47
C ASN A 128 9.02 10.21 0.81
N GLU A 129 8.74 11.45 0.38
CA GLU A 129 9.55 12.61 0.72
C GLU A 129 9.49 12.92 2.22
N TYR A 130 8.30 12.91 2.83
CA TYR A 130 8.13 13.09 4.27
C TYR A 130 8.80 11.97 5.09
N LYS A 131 8.66 10.70 4.67
CA LYS A 131 9.34 9.58 5.34
C LYS A 131 10.85 9.78 5.39
N LYS A 132 11.45 10.18 4.26
CA LYS A 132 12.89 10.46 4.14
C LYS A 132 13.32 11.68 4.95
N ALA A 133 12.52 12.74 4.95
CA ALA A 133 12.90 14.03 5.55
C ALA A 133 12.71 14.07 7.07
N HIS A 134 11.69 13.40 7.60
CA HIS A 134 11.24 13.60 8.98
C HIS A 134 11.31 12.34 9.85
N ASN A 135 11.57 11.16 9.27
CA ASN A 135 11.70 9.90 10.00
C ASN A 135 10.56 9.65 11.02
N CYS A 136 9.33 9.91 10.61
CA CYS A 136 8.11 9.70 11.38
C CYS A 136 7.12 8.82 10.59
N PRO A 137 6.06 8.31 11.23
CA PRO A 137 4.93 7.71 10.51
C PRO A 137 4.33 8.72 9.51
N VAL A 138 4.05 8.27 8.29
CA VAL A 138 3.45 9.09 7.24
C VAL A 138 2.29 8.36 6.58
N GLY A 139 1.13 9.01 6.57
CA GLY A 139 -0.08 8.55 5.91
C GLY A 139 -0.54 9.42 4.75
N LEU A 140 -1.66 9.02 4.16
CA LEU A 140 -2.42 9.79 3.18
C LEU A 140 -3.78 10.17 3.78
N SER A 141 -4.14 11.45 3.71
CA SER A 141 -5.49 11.96 3.99
C SER A 141 -6.10 12.35 2.65
N ASP A 142 -6.97 11.49 2.13
CA ASP A 142 -7.48 11.57 0.75
C ASP A 142 -8.90 12.14 0.70
N HIS A 143 -9.12 12.96 -0.33
CA HIS A 143 -10.39 13.62 -0.61
C HIS A 143 -10.85 13.36 -2.05
N SER A 144 -10.35 12.31 -2.71
CA SER A 144 -10.71 12.01 -4.10
C SER A 144 -12.11 11.42 -4.25
N GLY A 145 -12.64 10.81 -3.19
CA GLY A 145 -13.89 10.03 -3.24
C GLY A 145 -13.75 8.69 -3.97
N THR A 146 -12.53 8.20 -4.21
CA THR A 146 -12.23 6.95 -4.91
C THR A 146 -11.25 6.08 -4.12
N LEU A 147 -11.15 4.80 -4.46
CA LEU A 147 -10.25 3.86 -3.77
C LEU A 147 -8.78 3.99 -4.17
N TYR A 148 -8.52 4.52 -5.37
CA TYR A 148 -7.21 4.41 -6.01
C TYR A 148 -6.08 5.08 -5.23
N PRO A 149 -6.24 6.29 -4.68
CA PRO A 149 -5.18 6.93 -3.89
C PRO A 149 -4.79 6.12 -2.67
N SER A 150 -5.77 5.62 -1.91
CA SER A 150 -5.54 4.81 -0.72
C SER A 150 -4.85 3.49 -1.05
N LEU A 151 -5.30 2.79 -2.09
CA LEU A 151 -4.64 1.56 -2.56
C LEU A 151 -3.19 1.82 -2.96
N ALA A 152 -2.94 2.88 -3.73
CA ALA A 152 -1.60 3.23 -4.17
C ALA A 152 -0.70 3.66 -3.02
N ALA A 153 -1.21 4.43 -2.06
CA ALA A 153 -0.47 4.84 -0.86
C ALA A 153 -0.08 3.62 0.00
N MET A 154 -1.02 2.70 0.25
CA MET A 154 -0.72 1.46 0.99
C MET A 154 0.33 0.62 0.26
N ALA A 155 0.23 0.46 -1.07
CA ALA A 155 1.23 -0.27 -1.86
C ALA A 155 2.61 0.41 -1.89
N GLN A 156 2.68 1.73 -1.66
CA GLN A 156 3.93 2.48 -1.47
C GLN A 156 4.40 2.48 0.00
N GLY A 157 3.73 1.73 0.87
CA GLY A 157 4.09 1.56 2.26
C GLY A 157 3.69 2.73 3.16
N SER A 158 2.62 3.48 2.88
CA SER A 158 2.07 4.46 3.83
C SER A 158 1.67 3.80 5.15
N ASP A 159 1.88 4.46 6.28
CA ASP A 159 1.59 3.90 7.61
C ASP A 159 0.12 4.06 8.02
N MET A 160 -0.57 5.04 7.43
CA MET A 160 -1.94 5.41 7.79
C MET A 160 -2.71 5.87 6.56
N ILE A 161 -4.02 5.63 6.55
CA ILE A 161 -4.95 6.14 5.55
C ILE A 161 -6.12 6.81 6.28
N GLU A 162 -6.44 8.04 5.87
CA GLU A 162 -7.60 8.80 6.32
C GLU A 162 -8.44 9.16 5.11
N ILE A 163 -9.75 8.90 5.18
CA ILE A 163 -10.73 9.16 4.12
C ILE A 163 -12.06 9.55 4.75
N HIS A 164 -12.85 10.32 4.00
CA HIS A 164 -14.25 10.54 4.37
C HIS A 164 -15.10 9.32 3.96
N VAL A 165 -16.09 8.99 4.77
CA VAL A 165 -17.03 7.88 4.52
C VAL A 165 -18.46 8.40 4.57
N THR A 166 -19.29 7.97 3.61
CA THR A 166 -20.72 8.28 3.53
C THR A 166 -21.55 7.00 3.36
N PHE A 167 -22.83 7.03 3.74
CA PHE A 167 -23.75 5.94 3.42
C PHE A 167 -24.08 5.90 1.93
N ASP A 168 -24.29 7.07 1.32
CA ASP A 168 -24.56 7.24 -0.10
C ASP A 168 -23.87 8.53 -0.60
N LYS A 169 -23.22 8.46 -1.77
CA LYS A 169 -22.51 9.60 -2.39
C LYS A 169 -23.46 10.68 -2.91
N ASN A 170 -24.74 10.34 -3.08
CA ASN A 170 -25.81 11.27 -3.42
C ASN A 170 -26.37 12.00 -2.19
N MET A 171 -25.91 11.67 -0.98
CA MET A 171 -26.31 12.40 0.22
C MET A 171 -25.90 13.88 0.10
N TYR A 172 -26.73 14.72 0.70
CA TYR A 172 -26.43 16.12 0.80
C TYR A 172 -25.27 16.36 1.78
N GLY A 173 -24.27 17.12 1.35
CA GLY A 173 -23.15 17.54 2.18
C GLY A 173 -21.97 17.95 1.31
N PRO A 174 -21.16 18.92 1.74
CA PRO A 174 -20.01 19.39 0.95
C PRO A 174 -18.99 18.29 0.67
N ASP A 175 -18.90 17.29 1.56
CA ASP A 175 -17.86 16.26 1.51
C ASP A 175 -18.37 14.91 0.94
N ALA A 176 -19.68 14.78 0.68
CA ALA A 176 -20.27 13.51 0.25
C ALA A 176 -19.67 13.00 -1.06
N VAL A 177 -19.41 13.91 -2.02
CA VAL A 177 -18.77 13.59 -3.30
C VAL A 177 -17.29 13.23 -3.17
N ALA A 178 -16.64 13.68 -2.10
CA ALA A 178 -15.24 13.39 -1.78
C ALA A 178 -15.10 12.17 -0.83
N SER A 179 -16.20 11.52 -0.48
CA SER A 179 -16.25 10.36 0.42
C SER A 179 -16.29 9.05 -0.36
N VAL A 180 -15.76 7.99 0.25
CA VAL A 180 -16.06 6.61 -0.15
C VAL A 180 -17.34 6.14 0.55
N ASN A 181 -18.00 5.10 0.04
CA ASN A 181 -19.09 4.44 0.77
C ASN A 181 -18.59 3.27 1.62
N PHE A 182 -19.47 2.64 2.41
CA PHE A 182 -19.08 1.53 3.30
C PHE A 182 -18.63 0.26 2.55
N ASN A 183 -19.16 -0.02 1.36
CA ASN A 183 -18.69 -1.15 0.55
C ASN A 183 -17.26 -0.89 0.05
N GLU A 184 -16.99 0.34 -0.38
CA GLU A 184 -15.67 0.80 -0.78
C GLU A 184 -14.68 0.79 0.40
N LEU A 185 -15.10 1.21 1.60
CA LEU A 185 -14.30 1.10 2.82
C LEU A 185 -13.96 -0.36 3.14
N GLU A 186 -14.92 -1.29 2.98
CA GLU A 186 -14.68 -2.72 3.17
C GLU A 186 -13.60 -3.24 2.21
N GLU A 187 -13.65 -2.83 0.94
CA GLU A 187 -12.62 -3.18 -0.05
C GLU A 187 -11.24 -2.62 0.32
N LEU A 188 -11.17 -1.41 0.88
CA LEU A 188 -9.91 -0.86 1.40
C LEU A 188 -9.36 -1.65 2.60
N CYS A 189 -10.24 -2.08 3.52
CA CYS A 189 -9.83 -2.93 4.64
C CYS A 189 -9.30 -4.30 4.16
N LYS A 190 -9.97 -4.93 3.19
CA LYS A 190 -9.49 -6.17 2.57
C LYS A 190 -8.13 -5.97 1.90
N ALA A 191 -7.96 -4.87 1.17
CA ALA A 191 -6.70 -4.55 0.51
C ALA A 191 -5.57 -4.31 1.53
N ARG A 192 -5.84 -3.57 2.62
CA ARG A 192 -4.90 -3.39 3.74
C ARG A 192 -4.40 -4.73 4.27
N ASP A 193 -5.31 -5.65 4.57
CA ASP A 193 -4.97 -6.96 5.15
C ASP A 193 -4.19 -7.84 4.16
N ALA A 194 -4.57 -7.80 2.88
CA ALA A 194 -3.86 -8.49 1.81
C ALA A 194 -2.43 -7.94 1.64
N PHE A 195 -2.26 -6.62 1.64
CA PHE A 195 -0.96 -5.97 1.48
C PHE A 195 -0.06 -6.27 2.68
N PHE A 196 -0.59 -6.14 3.91
CA PHE A 196 0.11 -6.55 5.11
C PHE A 196 0.57 -8.01 5.05
N THR A 197 -0.31 -8.92 4.61
CA THR A 197 0.03 -10.34 4.47
C THR A 197 1.17 -10.55 3.46
N MET A 198 1.14 -9.86 2.30
CA MET A 198 2.21 -9.96 1.30
C MET A 198 3.54 -9.41 1.84
N ASP A 199 3.52 -8.27 2.53
CA ASP A 199 4.72 -7.61 3.05
C ASP A 199 5.38 -8.42 4.19
N GLN A 200 4.59 -9.08 5.04
CA GLN A 200 5.10 -9.94 6.11
C GLN A 200 5.62 -11.30 5.64
N ASN A 201 5.43 -11.65 4.36
CA ASN A 201 5.81 -12.95 3.79
C ASN A 201 6.73 -12.79 2.57
N PRO A 202 7.95 -12.25 2.75
CA PRO A 202 8.90 -12.09 1.66
C PRO A 202 9.24 -13.46 1.04
N VAL A 203 9.18 -13.52 -0.29
CA VAL A 203 9.41 -14.75 -1.05
C VAL A 203 10.86 -14.87 -1.47
N ASP A 204 11.54 -15.90 -0.98
CA ASP A 204 12.80 -16.37 -1.56
C ASP A 204 12.51 -17.21 -2.81
N LYS A 205 12.96 -16.72 -3.97
CA LYS A 205 12.74 -17.38 -5.26
C LYS A 205 13.46 -18.73 -5.38
N ASN A 206 14.62 -18.90 -4.74
CA ASN A 206 15.35 -20.17 -4.77
C ASN A 206 14.59 -21.23 -3.97
N ILE A 207 14.13 -20.89 -2.77
CA ILE A 207 13.33 -21.79 -1.94
C ILE A 207 12.01 -22.17 -2.64
N MET A 208 11.33 -21.20 -3.26
CA MET A 208 10.11 -21.50 -4.04
C MET A 208 10.40 -22.39 -5.25
N ALA A 209 11.49 -22.13 -5.97
CA ALA A 209 11.87 -22.94 -7.13
C ALA A 209 12.23 -24.38 -6.74
N GLU A 210 12.81 -24.60 -5.54
CA GLU A 210 13.07 -25.94 -4.99
C GLU A 210 11.77 -26.67 -4.62
N LYS A 211 10.84 -25.99 -3.93
CA LYS A 211 9.51 -26.54 -3.61
C LYS A 211 8.71 -26.90 -4.86
N MET A 212 8.94 -26.18 -5.96
CA MET A 212 8.31 -26.44 -7.26
C MET A 212 9.13 -27.40 -8.14
N SER A 213 10.11 -28.13 -7.62
CA SER A 213 10.99 -29.03 -8.40
C SER A 213 10.23 -30.00 -9.31
N THR A 214 9.18 -30.66 -8.81
CA THR A 214 8.33 -31.54 -9.63
C THR A 214 7.67 -30.80 -10.78
N MET A 215 7.10 -29.62 -10.51
CA MET A 215 6.46 -28.79 -11.54
C MET A 215 7.49 -28.28 -12.55
N ARG A 216 8.69 -27.86 -12.09
CA ARG A 216 9.80 -27.50 -12.97
C ARG A 216 10.19 -28.67 -13.86
N GLY A 217 10.30 -29.88 -13.32
CA GLY A 217 10.57 -31.08 -14.11
C GLY A 217 9.49 -31.35 -15.18
N LEU A 218 8.22 -31.14 -14.87
CA LEU A 218 7.12 -31.36 -15.84
C LEU A 218 7.05 -30.29 -16.94
N PHE A 219 7.28 -29.03 -16.59
CA PHE A 219 7.02 -27.89 -17.49
C PHE A 219 8.26 -27.34 -18.20
N THR A 220 9.47 -27.67 -17.73
CA THR A 220 10.71 -27.38 -18.47
C THR A 220 10.90 -28.36 -19.62
N LYS A 221 11.87 -28.08 -20.49
CA LYS A 221 12.14 -28.89 -21.69
C LYS A 221 13.51 -29.55 -21.60
N SER A 222 13.59 -30.72 -22.20
CA SER A 222 14.84 -31.44 -22.44
C SER A 222 15.14 -31.46 -23.93
N LEU A 223 16.41 -31.70 -24.26
CA LEU A 223 16.87 -31.96 -25.62
C LEU A 223 16.23 -33.25 -26.14
N ALA A 224 15.87 -33.25 -27.41
CA ALA A 224 15.38 -34.38 -28.18
C ALA A 224 15.87 -34.27 -29.62
N LEU A 225 15.79 -35.33 -30.41
CA LEU A 225 16.13 -35.27 -31.83
C LEU A 225 14.92 -34.81 -32.66
N LYS A 226 15.19 -34.11 -33.77
CA LYS A 226 14.16 -33.78 -34.77
C LYS A 226 13.75 -34.99 -35.62
N GLN A 227 14.67 -35.95 -35.78
CA GLN A 227 14.55 -37.15 -36.60
C GLN A 227 15.38 -38.27 -35.96
N PRO A 228 15.12 -39.56 -36.25
CA PRO A 228 15.85 -40.65 -35.63
C PRO A 228 17.30 -40.69 -36.13
N GLN A 229 18.25 -41.00 -35.24
CA GLN A 229 19.69 -41.04 -35.55
C GLN A 229 20.31 -42.37 -35.09
N LYS A 230 21.35 -42.81 -35.79
CA LYS A 230 22.06 -44.07 -35.53
C LYS A 230 23.22 -43.90 -34.55
N ALA A 231 23.62 -45.00 -33.91
CA ALA A 231 24.85 -45.05 -33.13
C ALA A 231 26.06 -44.56 -33.95
N GLY A 232 26.95 -43.80 -33.33
CA GLY A 232 28.12 -43.18 -33.96
C GLY A 232 27.86 -41.85 -34.68
N THR A 233 26.60 -41.43 -34.88
CA THR A 233 26.28 -40.12 -35.47
C THR A 233 26.79 -38.99 -34.58
N VAL A 234 27.53 -38.05 -35.18
CA VAL A 234 27.93 -36.79 -34.52
C VAL A 234 26.73 -35.83 -34.50
N LEU A 235 26.32 -35.40 -33.31
CA LEU A 235 25.18 -34.52 -33.11
C LEU A 235 25.50 -33.09 -33.53
N LEU A 236 24.75 -32.56 -34.50
CA LEU A 236 24.81 -31.18 -34.93
C LEU A 236 23.65 -30.36 -34.33
N ALA A 237 23.81 -29.04 -34.23
CA ALA A 237 22.81 -28.16 -33.63
C ALA A 237 21.44 -28.23 -34.33
N ASP A 238 21.43 -28.40 -35.65
CA ASP A 238 20.21 -28.48 -36.46
C ASP A 238 19.45 -29.80 -36.28
N MET A 239 20.10 -30.85 -35.76
CA MET A 239 19.47 -32.15 -35.45
C MET A 239 18.70 -32.15 -34.14
N ILE A 240 18.97 -31.18 -33.25
CA ILE A 240 18.43 -31.13 -31.89
C ILE A 240 17.23 -30.19 -31.84
N THR A 241 16.23 -30.58 -31.05
CA THR A 241 15.09 -29.76 -30.66
C THR A 241 14.86 -29.89 -29.15
N VAL A 242 13.87 -29.19 -28.62
CA VAL A 242 13.51 -29.25 -27.20
C VAL A 242 12.07 -29.70 -27.03
N LYS A 243 11.85 -30.75 -26.23
CA LYS A 243 10.52 -31.31 -25.92
C LYS A 243 10.32 -31.36 -24.40
N LYS A 244 9.08 -31.29 -23.95
CA LYS A 244 8.72 -31.56 -22.54
C LYS A 244 8.63 -33.08 -22.32
N PRO A 245 8.76 -33.57 -21.08
CA PRO A 245 9.14 -32.85 -19.86
C PRO A 245 10.66 -32.56 -19.79
N GLY A 246 11.08 -31.86 -18.74
CA GLY A 246 12.46 -31.57 -18.36
C GLY A 246 13.15 -32.72 -17.63
N SER A 247 12.88 -33.97 -18.00
CA SER A 247 13.43 -35.17 -17.36
C SER A 247 14.60 -35.82 -18.11
N GLY A 248 15.00 -35.25 -19.25
CA GLY A 248 16.20 -35.61 -20.01
C GLY A 248 17.31 -34.57 -19.82
N ILE A 249 18.23 -34.49 -20.77
CA ILE A 249 19.26 -33.45 -20.79
C ILE A 249 18.61 -32.09 -20.98
N THR A 250 18.83 -31.13 -20.08
CA THR A 250 18.22 -29.80 -20.14
C THR A 250 18.81 -28.95 -21.27
N SER A 251 18.04 -27.98 -21.77
CA SER A 251 18.45 -27.18 -22.93
C SER A 251 19.69 -26.33 -22.70
N ASP A 252 19.99 -25.94 -21.46
CA ASP A 252 21.22 -25.23 -21.10
C ASP A 252 22.49 -26.07 -21.26
N LYS A 253 22.35 -27.38 -21.51
CA LYS A 253 23.46 -28.32 -21.72
C LYS A 253 23.70 -28.64 -23.20
N ILE A 254 23.04 -27.92 -24.12
CA ILE A 254 23.15 -28.19 -25.56
C ILE A 254 24.59 -28.16 -26.08
N ASP A 255 25.40 -27.23 -25.59
CA ASP A 255 26.81 -27.09 -26.00
C ASP A 255 27.67 -28.29 -25.57
N MET A 256 27.25 -29.02 -24.53
CA MET A 256 27.92 -30.25 -24.10
C MET A 256 27.54 -31.45 -24.96
N VAL A 257 26.46 -31.35 -25.74
CA VAL A 257 25.91 -32.42 -26.58
C VAL A 257 26.32 -32.24 -28.04
N ILE A 258 26.37 -31.00 -28.54
CA ILE A 258 26.80 -30.71 -29.92
C ILE A 258 28.26 -31.17 -30.12
N GLY A 259 28.51 -31.81 -31.26
CA GLY A 259 29.83 -32.34 -31.62
C GLY A 259 30.14 -33.71 -31.01
N ARG A 260 29.29 -34.24 -30.13
CA ARG A 260 29.44 -35.58 -29.53
C ARG A 260 28.73 -36.63 -30.35
N LYS A 261 29.17 -37.88 -30.20
CA LYS A 261 28.55 -39.03 -30.90
C LYS A 261 27.51 -39.73 -30.04
N LEU A 262 26.52 -40.32 -30.70
CA LEU A 262 25.55 -41.20 -30.04
C LEU A 262 26.16 -42.57 -29.72
N LYS A 263 25.99 -43.07 -28.49
CA LYS A 263 26.37 -44.44 -28.07
C LYS A 263 25.46 -45.52 -28.65
N GLN A 264 24.23 -45.15 -29.00
CA GLN A 264 23.18 -46.06 -29.47
C GLN A 264 22.23 -45.36 -30.45
N ASP A 265 21.37 -46.13 -31.13
CA ASP A 265 20.28 -45.57 -31.93
C ASP A 265 19.28 -44.82 -31.03
N VAL A 266 18.85 -43.63 -31.44
CA VAL A 266 17.89 -42.79 -30.69
C VAL A 266 16.79 -42.29 -31.62
N SER A 267 15.53 -42.46 -31.20
CA SER A 267 14.37 -41.91 -31.91
C SER A 267 14.03 -40.48 -31.49
N GLU A 268 13.33 -39.77 -32.35
CA GLU A 268 12.79 -38.44 -32.10
C GLU A 268 11.70 -38.42 -31.02
N ASP A 269 11.05 -39.55 -30.75
CA ASP A 269 9.89 -39.65 -29.84
C ASP A 269 10.24 -39.67 -28.37
N ARG A 270 11.54 -39.76 -28.03
CA ARG A 270 12.01 -39.69 -26.65
C ARG A 270 13.03 -38.57 -26.45
N LEU A 271 13.22 -38.21 -25.19
CA LEU A 271 14.20 -37.22 -24.77
C LEU A 271 15.61 -37.83 -24.81
N LEU A 272 16.61 -37.00 -25.11
CA LEU A 272 18.02 -37.35 -24.97
C LEU A 272 18.39 -37.47 -23.49
N ARG A 273 19.18 -38.50 -23.18
CA ARG A 273 19.75 -38.77 -21.85
C ARG A 273 21.27 -38.83 -21.97
N TRP A 274 21.98 -38.58 -20.87
CA TRP A 274 23.46 -38.61 -20.89
C TRP A 274 24.02 -39.98 -21.28
N GLU A 275 23.29 -41.07 -21.00
CA GLU A 275 23.61 -42.43 -21.46
C GLU A 275 23.59 -42.60 -22.98
N ASP A 276 22.93 -41.69 -23.72
CA ASP A 276 22.90 -41.70 -25.18
C ASP A 276 24.18 -41.11 -25.79
N ILE A 277 25.00 -40.39 -25.03
CA ILE A 277 26.10 -39.55 -25.54
C ILE A 277 27.46 -40.15 -25.14
N GLU A 278 28.38 -40.31 -26.10
CA GLU A 278 29.79 -40.68 -25.87
C GLU A 278 30.44 -39.70 -24.89
N ASP A 279 31.28 -40.16 -23.97
CA ASP A 279 31.99 -39.30 -23.00
C ASP A 279 32.95 -38.32 -23.71
N ALA A 280 33.34 -37.24 -23.02
CA ALA A 280 34.22 -36.25 -23.64
C ALA A 280 35.61 -36.87 -23.77
N ALA A 281 36.19 -36.80 -24.97
CA ALA A 281 37.60 -37.15 -25.19
C ALA A 281 38.52 -36.11 -24.55
#